data_AF-A0A9D7DLY4-F1
#
_entry.id   AF-A0A9D7DLY4-F1
#
_cell.length_a   1.000
_cell.length_b   1.000
_cell.length_c   1.000
_cell.angle_alpha   90.00
_cell.angle_beta   90.00
_cell.angle_gamma   90.00
#
_symmetry.space_group_name_H-M   'P 1'
#
loop_
_entity.id
_entity.type
_entity.pdbx_description
1 polymer ?
#
loop_
_entity_poly.entity_id
_entity_poly.type
_entity_poly.pdbx_seq_one_letter_code
_entity_poly.pdbx_strand_id
1 'polypeptide(L)'
;MRHGGEPKSARDALYREGFRMFGIAASEEEVQLQLMLHQMFPIAVGPVLVTALHEWIVKLKSINRERGLFPVRVFEAELDRRWRRSFHPIADRDLRAALTHMKLERTREFARYRYLAAAAFARLFPAKAKHASA
;
A
#
# COMPACT_ATOMS: atom_id res chain seq x y z
N MET A 1 15.76 -9.82 -30.88
CA MET A 1 16.28 -8.91 -29.83
C MET A 1 15.26 -8.87 -28.70
N ARG A 2 15.64 -9.32 -27.49
CA ARG A 2 14.73 -9.38 -26.32
C ARG A 2 14.69 -8.00 -25.66
N HIS A 3 13.57 -7.29 -25.78
CA HIS A 3 13.29 -6.10 -24.96
C HIS A 3 12.89 -6.56 -23.55
N GLY A 4 13.89 -6.79 -22.70
CA GLY A 4 13.70 -6.89 -21.25
C GLY A 4 13.55 -5.49 -20.65
N GLY A 5 12.42 -4.83 -20.91
CA GLY A 5 12.08 -3.62 -20.16
C GLY A 5 11.81 -3.99 -18.70
N GLU A 6 12.33 -3.22 -17.75
CA GLU A 6 12.08 -3.47 -16.33
C GLU A 6 10.56 -3.56 -16.05
N PRO A 7 10.07 -4.63 -15.42
CA PRO A 7 8.63 -4.83 -15.19
C PRO A 7 7.95 -3.67 -14.45
N LYS A 8 8.71 -2.87 -13.71
CA LYS A 8 8.23 -1.68 -13.00
C LYS A 8 7.87 -0.55 -13.97
N SER A 9 8.75 -0.19 -14.90
CA SER A 9 8.52 0.93 -15.83
C SER A 9 7.31 0.70 -16.74
N ALA A 10 7.04 -0.54 -17.12
CA ALA A 10 5.85 -0.91 -17.89
C ALA A 10 4.54 -0.70 -17.10
N ARG A 11 4.55 -0.96 -15.78
CA ARG A 11 3.36 -0.79 -14.93
C ARG A 11 3.11 0.67 -14.61
N ASP A 12 4.16 1.44 -14.35
CA ASP A 12 4.06 2.90 -14.17
C ASP A 12 3.39 3.55 -15.38
N ALA A 13 3.83 3.18 -16.60
CA ALA A 13 3.24 3.67 -17.85
C ALA A 13 1.75 3.27 -17.99
N LEU A 14 1.41 2.03 -17.64
CA LEU A 14 0.03 1.55 -17.69
C LEU A 14 -0.90 2.34 -16.74
N TYR A 15 -0.48 2.60 -15.51
CA TYR A 15 -1.30 3.38 -14.56
C TYR A 15 -1.42 4.84 -15.00
N ARG A 16 -0.33 5.45 -15.47
CA ARG A 16 -0.36 6.82 -15.98
C ARG A 16 -1.34 6.94 -17.15
N GLU A 17 -1.29 5.98 -18.08
CA GLU A 17 -2.20 5.94 -19.22
C GLU A 17 -3.65 5.70 -18.79
N GLY A 18 -3.88 4.77 -17.86
CA GLY A 18 -5.21 4.53 -17.30
C GLY A 18 -5.79 5.78 -16.63
N PHE A 19 -5.01 6.50 -15.82
CA PHE A 19 -5.44 7.77 -15.23
C PHE A 19 -5.76 8.81 -16.29
N ARG A 20 -4.92 8.93 -17.33
CA ARG A 20 -5.16 9.83 -18.46
C ARG A 20 -6.48 9.53 -19.16
N MET A 21 -6.79 8.25 -19.42
CA MET A 21 -8.06 7.83 -20.04
C MET A 21 -9.29 8.23 -19.21
N PHE A 22 -9.17 8.22 -17.88
CA PHE A 22 -10.23 8.68 -16.97
C PHE A 22 -10.17 10.18 -16.64
N GLY A 23 -9.29 10.95 -17.30
CA GLY A 23 -9.13 12.38 -17.07
C GLY A 23 -8.56 12.74 -15.69
N ILE A 24 -7.85 11.81 -15.05
CA ILE A 24 -7.21 11.97 -13.74
C ILE A 24 -5.77 12.42 -13.97
N ALA A 25 -5.44 13.65 -13.58
CA ALA A 25 -4.07 14.18 -13.62
C ALA A 25 -3.30 13.68 -12.40
N ALA A 26 -2.79 12.44 -12.47
CA ALA A 26 -1.97 11.84 -11.42
C ALA A 26 -0.49 12.27 -11.56
N SER A 27 0.12 12.72 -10.47
CA SER A 27 1.58 12.96 -10.44
C SER A 27 2.36 11.64 -10.48
N GLU A 28 3.69 11.73 -10.62
CA GLU A 28 4.53 10.52 -10.60
C GLU A 28 4.46 9.82 -9.24
N GLU A 29 4.45 10.60 -8.16
CA GLU A 29 4.29 10.12 -6.79
C GLU A 29 2.95 9.41 -6.63
N GLU A 30 1.86 9.97 -7.15
CA GLU A 30 0.53 9.35 -7.08
C GLU A 30 0.46 8.03 -7.86
N VAL A 31 1.17 7.92 -8.98
CA VAL A 31 1.33 6.64 -9.69
C VAL A 31 2.09 5.64 -8.83
N GLN A 32 3.16 6.04 -8.14
CA GLN A 32 3.87 5.15 -7.20
C GLN A 32 2.98 4.73 -6.02
N LEU A 33 2.15 5.63 -5.49
CA LEU A 33 1.18 5.31 -4.44
C LEU A 33 0.11 4.33 -4.94
N GLN A 34 -0.35 4.48 -6.18
CA GLN A 34 -1.25 3.51 -6.80
C GLN A 34 -0.61 2.13 -6.90
N LEU A 35 0.65 2.04 -7.32
CA LEU A 35 1.40 0.78 -7.38
C LEU A 35 1.56 0.15 -5.99
N MET A 36 1.86 0.97 -4.97
CA MET A 36 1.90 0.54 -3.59
C MET A 36 0.55 -0.03 -3.11
N LEU A 37 -0.58 0.58 -3.51
CA LEU A 37 -1.92 0.08 -3.23
C LEU A 37 -2.16 -1.32 -3.83
N HIS A 38 -1.48 -1.63 -4.94
CA HIS A 38 -1.44 -2.94 -5.58
C HIS A 38 -0.33 -3.86 -5.04
N GLN A 39 0.17 -3.56 -3.85
CA GLN A 39 1.21 -4.32 -3.14
C GLN A 39 2.57 -4.35 -3.84
N MET A 40 2.81 -3.42 -4.78
CA MET A 40 4.12 -3.22 -5.39
C MET A 40 4.88 -2.17 -4.57
N PHE A 41 5.26 -2.58 -3.36
CA PHE A 41 5.90 -1.69 -2.41
C PHE A 41 7.32 -1.29 -2.87
N PRO A 42 7.72 -0.02 -2.66
CA PRO A 42 9.12 0.34 -2.72
C PRO A 42 9.90 -0.40 -1.61
N ILE A 43 11.23 -0.42 -1.76
CA ILE A 43 12.14 -1.07 -0.80
C ILE A 43 11.97 -0.45 0.60
N ALA A 44 11.73 0.87 0.67
CA ALA A 44 11.51 1.60 1.92
C ALA A 44 10.04 1.98 2.08
N VAL A 45 9.39 1.45 3.11
CA VAL A 45 8.03 1.83 3.53
C VAL A 45 8.13 2.51 4.89
N GLY A 46 7.76 3.79 4.97
CA GLY A 46 7.81 4.57 6.21
C GLY A 46 6.48 5.29 6.51
N PRO A 47 6.35 5.90 7.70
CA PRO A 47 5.13 6.60 8.12
C PRO A 47 4.63 7.65 7.12
N VAL A 48 5.55 8.45 6.56
CA VAL A 48 5.22 9.51 5.58
C VAL A 48 4.57 8.92 4.33
N LEU A 49 5.12 7.80 3.83
CA LEU A 49 4.60 7.13 2.64
C LEU A 49 3.20 6.52 2.89
N VAL A 50 2.97 5.97 4.09
CA VAL A 50 1.65 5.44 4.49
C VAL A 50 0.60 6.55 4.57
N THR A 51 0.97 7.72 5.10
CA THR A 51 0.08 8.89 5.11
C THR A 51 -0.22 9.35 3.68
N ALA A 52 0.78 9.48 2.83
CA ALA A 52 0.59 9.86 1.43
C ALA A 52 -0.31 8.87 0.68
N LEU A 53 -0.15 7.56 0.92
CA LEU A 53 -1.04 6.53 0.35
C LEU A 53 -2.49 6.71 0.79
N HIS A 54 -2.71 7.01 2.08
CA HIS A 54 -4.05 7.26 2.60
C HIS A 54 -4.68 8.51 1.97
N GLU A 55 -3.92 9.60 1.86
CA GLU A 55 -4.36 10.84 1.20
C GLU A 55 -4.71 10.61 -0.26
N TRP A 56 -3.90 9.80 -0.98
CA TRP A 56 -4.18 9.40 -2.34
C TRP A 56 -5.51 8.63 -2.47
N ILE A 57 -5.78 7.68 -1.57
CA ILE A 57 -7.07 6.97 -1.53
C ILE A 57 -8.22 7.95 -1.32
N VAL A 58 -8.09 8.89 -0.38
CA VAL A 58 -9.12 9.92 -0.12
C VAL A 58 -9.35 10.77 -1.38
N LYS A 59 -8.28 11.20 -2.06
CA LYS A 59 -8.35 11.95 -3.32
C LYS A 59 -9.10 11.16 -4.40
N LEU A 60 -8.77 9.88 -4.59
CA LEU A 60 -9.47 9.01 -5.55
C LEU A 60 -10.96 8.87 -5.26
N LYS A 61 -11.33 8.73 -3.98
CA LYS A 61 -12.75 8.69 -3.58
C LYS A 61 -13.45 10.00 -3.89
N SER A 62 -12.83 11.15 -3.62
CA SER A 62 -13.39 12.47 -3.93
C SER A 62 -13.64 12.62 -5.43
N ILE A 63 -12.60 12.34 -6.25
CA ILE A 63 -12.68 12.39 -7.71
C ILE A 63 -13.83 11.51 -8.22
N ASN A 64 -13.96 10.28 -7.70
CA ASN A 64 -15.01 9.38 -8.15
C ASN A 64 -16.41 9.85 -7.75
N ARG A 65 -16.59 10.42 -6.55
CA ARG A 65 -17.88 10.98 -6.12
C ARG A 65 -18.28 12.19 -6.95
N GLU A 66 -17.32 13.07 -7.26
CA GLU A 66 -17.56 14.29 -8.05
C GLU A 66 -17.88 13.98 -9.51
N ARG A 67 -17.18 13.01 -10.10
CA ARG A 67 -17.22 12.75 -11.55
C ARG A 67 -18.05 11.54 -11.94
N GLY A 68 -18.42 10.67 -10.99
CA GLY A 68 -19.21 9.47 -11.25
C GLY A 68 -18.53 8.45 -12.17
N LEU A 69 -17.19 8.36 -12.14
CA LEU A 69 -16.42 7.48 -13.05
C LEU A 69 -16.74 6.00 -12.87
N PHE A 70 -17.05 5.59 -11.64
CA PHE A 70 -17.37 4.22 -11.25
C PHE A 70 -18.51 4.20 -10.21
N PRO A 71 -19.24 3.08 -10.07
CA PRO A 71 -20.21 2.92 -9.00
C PRO A 71 -19.59 3.17 -7.62
N VAL A 72 -20.00 4.26 -6.97
CA VAL A 72 -19.34 4.82 -5.76
C VAL A 72 -19.10 3.77 -4.69
N ARG A 73 -20.14 3.00 -4.33
CA ARG A 73 -20.05 1.98 -3.28
C ARG A 73 -19.04 0.88 -3.60
N VAL A 74 -18.99 0.42 -4.85
CA VAL A 74 -18.10 -0.67 -5.27
C VAL A 74 -16.65 -0.18 -5.32
N PHE A 75 -16.44 1.01 -5.88
CA PHE A 75 -15.12 1.61 -5.98
C PHE A 75 -14.50 1.87 -4.62
N GLU A 76 -15.26 2.48 -3.70
CA GLU A 76 -14.77 2.76 -2.35
C GLU A 76 -14.50 1.48 -1.56
N ALA A 77 -15.38 0.48 -1.65
CA ALA A 77 -15.18 -0.80 -1.00
C ALA A 77 -13.90 -1.50 -1.51
N GLU A 78 -13.59 -1.40 -2.80
CA GLU A 78 -12.38 -1.96 -3.36
C GLU A 78 -11.12 -1.23 -2.87
N LEU A 79 -11.15 0.10 -2.79
CA LEU A 79 -10.05 0.88 -2.22
C LEU A 79 -9.83 0.55 -0.74
N ASP A 80 -10.91 0.45 0.04
CA ASP A 80 -10.83 0.08 1.46
C ASP A 80 -10.31 -1.35 1.66
N ARG A 81 -10.73 -2.28 0.81
CA ARG A 81 -10.23 -3.66 0.81
C ARG A 81 -8.72 -3.68 0.55
N ARG A 82 -8.23 -2.92 -0.42
CA ARG A 82 -6.78 -2.85 -0.73
C ARG A 82 -5.98 -2.18 0.37
N TRP A 83 -6.50 -1.09 0.94
CA TRP A 83 -5.92 -0.43 2.10
C TRP A 83 -5.77 -1.40 3.28
N ARG A 84 -6.80 -2.18 3.60
CA ARG A 84 -6.73 -3.21 4.66
C ARG A 84 -5.66 -4.26 4.39
N ARG A 85 -5.62 -4.75 3.14
CA ARG A 85 -4.64 -5.77 2.72
C ARG A 85 -3.20 -5.28 2.72
N SER A 86 -2.94 -3.97 2.65
CA SER A 86 -1.59 -3.44 2.71
C SER A 86 -0.99 -3.47 4.12
N PHE A 87 -1.80 -3.65 5.17
CA PHE A 87 -1.35 -3.66 6.56
C PHE A 87 -0.21 -4.67 6.83
N HIS A 88 -0.40 -5.94 6.50
CA HIS A 88 0.62 -6.97 6.80
C HIS A 88 1.94 -6.72 6.06
N PRO A 89 1.96 -6.48 4.74
CA PRO A 89 3.19 -6.11 4.04
C PRO A 89 3.89 -4.85 4.60
N ILE A 90 3.14 -3.88 5.13
CA ILE A 90 3.69 -2.69 5.77
C ILE A 90 4.31 -3.05 7.13
N ALA A 91 3.57 -3.79 7.96
CA ALA A 91 4.02 -4.23 9.29
C ALA A 91 5.27 -5.12 9.25
N ASP A 92 5.39 -5.93 8.21
CA ASP A 92 6.56 -6.78 7.98
C ASP A 92 7.81 -5.96 7.65
N ARG A 93 7.66 -4.74 7.16
CA ARG A 93 8.78 -3.86 6.77
C ARG A 93 9.11 -2.81 7.84
N ASP A 94 8.10 -2.13 8.37
CA ASP A 94 8.29 -1.03 9.31
C ASP A 94 7.14 -0.95 10.33
N LEU A 95 7.50 -1.07 11.62
CA LEU A 95 6.58 -1.03 12.75
C LEU A 95 5.89 0.33 12.91
N ARG A 96 6.61 1.43 12.70
CA ARG A 96 6.06 2.79 12.81
C ARG A 96 5.08 3.06 11.67
N ALA A 97 5.41 2.60 10.47
CA ALA A 97 4.52 2.69 9.31
C ALA A 97 3.21 1.93 9.54
N ALA A 98 3.27 0.74 10.16
CA ALA A 98 2.08 -0.02 10.52
C ALA A 98 1.23 0.65 11.63
N LEU A 99 1.85 1.27 12.64
CA LEU A 99 1.13 2.06 13.62
C LEU A 99 0.41 3.26 12.98
N THR A 100 1.06 3.95 12.04
CA THR A 100 0.44 5.02 11.26
C THR A 100 -0.74 4.52 10.45
N HIS A 101 -0.62 3.35 9.81
CA HIS A 101 -1.72 2.71 9.07
C HIS A 101 -2.94 2.47 9.98
N MET A 102 -2.72 1.88 11.17
CA MET A 102 -3.79 1.64 12.15
C MET A 102 -4.43 2.93 12.66
N LYS A 103 -3.63 3.98 12.92
CA LYS A 103 -4.13 5.28 13.36
C LYS A 103 -5.07 5.90 12.33
N LEU A 104 -4.72 5.81 11.04
CA LEU A 104 -5.50 6.37 9.94
C LEU A 104 -6.77 5.58 9.64
N GLU A 105 -6.72 4.24 9.74
CA GLU A 105 -7.89 3.39 9.53
C GLU A 105 -8.97 3.58 10.61
N ARG A 106 -8.60 4.07 11.80
CA ARG A 106 -9.48 4.29 12.96
C ARG A 106 -10.22 3.04 13.44
N THR A 107 -9.91 1.85 12.93
CA THR A 107 -10.50 0.57 13.33
C THR A 107 -9.70 -0.09 14.45
N ARG A 108 -10.38 -0.59 15.49
CA ARG A 108 -9.76 -1.29 16.63
C ARG A 108 -9.74 -2.82 16.44
N GLU A 109 -9.29 -3.29 15.29
CA GLU A 109 -9.26 -4.73 15.01
C GLU A 109 -8.18 -5.44 15.85
N PHE A 110 -8.60 -6.15 16.91
CA PHE A 110 -7.68 -6.80 17.88
C PHE A 110 -6.66 -7.74 17.22
N ALA A 111 -7.05 -8.42 16.13
CA ALA A 111 -6.16 -9.29 15.38
C ALA A 111 -4.90 -8.57 14.86
N ARG A 112 -5.02 -7.30 14.46
CA ARG A 112 -3.89 -6.52 13.94
C ARG A 112 -2.94 -6.05 15.05
N TYR A 113 -3.48 -5.70 16.22
CA TYR A 113 -2.65 -5.43 17.40
C TYR A 113 -1.84 -6.67 17.80
N ARG A 114 -2.49 -7.84 17.84
CA ARG A 114 -1.81 -9.11 18.13
C ARG A 114 -0.72 -9.42 17.11
N TYR A 115 -1.00 -9.20 15.82
CA TYR A 115 -0.01 -9.35 14.76
C TYR A 115 1.19 -8.44 14.97
N LEU A 116 0.94 -7.15 15.25
CA LEU A 116 1.99 -6.17 15.44
C LEU A 116 2.86 -6.48 16.66
N ALA A 117 2.25 -6.92 17.75
CA ALA A 117 2.96 -7.37 18.95
C ALA A 117 3.84 -8.58 18.66
N ALA A 118 3.33 -9.57 17.92
CA ALA A 118 4.10 -10.74 17.50
C ALA A 118 5.28 -10.37 16.58
N ALA A 119 5.05 -9.48 15.60
CA ALA A 119 6.09 -9.01 14.69
C ALA A 119 7.17 -8.19 15.40
N ALA A 120 6.80 -7.36 16.38
CA ALA A 120 7.74 -6.62 17.22
C ALA A 120 8.55 -7.57 18.11
N PHE A 121 7.89 -8.56 18.72
CA PHE A 121 8.56 -9.57 19.54
C PHE A 121 9.57 -10.40 18.74
N ALA A 122 9.20 -10.87 17.55
CA ALA A 122 10.09 -11.63 16.66
C ALA A 122 11.33 -10.82 16.22
N ARG A 123 11.20 -9.50 16.09
CA ARG A 123 12.32 -8.59 15.80
C ARG A 123 13.26 -8.39 16.99
N LEU A 124 12.71 -8.31 18.19
CA LEU A 124 13.49 -8.11 19.42
C LEU A 124 14.17 -9.38 19.90
N PHE A 125 13.55 -10.54 19.65
CA PHE A 125 14.05 -11.85 20.01
C PHE A 125 14.17 -12.72 18.77
N PRO A 126 15.09 -12.40 17.85
CA PRO A 126 15.36 -13.29 16.72
C PRO A 126 15.81 -14.62 17.30
N ALA A 127 15.02 -15.68 17.09
CA ALA A 127 15.41 -17.02 17.49
C ALA A 127 16.78 -17.28 16.87
N LYS A 128 17.81 -17.52 17.70
CA LYS A 128 19.15 -17.89 17.23
C LYS A 128 18.98 -19.01 16.21
N ALA A 129 19.26 -18.70 14.94
CA ALA A 129 19.30 -19.70 13.90
C ALA A 129 20.27 -20.79 14.37
N LYS A 130 19.73 -22.00 14.57
CA LYS A 130 20.54 -23.19 14.79
C LYS A 130 21.40 -23.36 13.54
N HIS A 131 22.65 -22.89 13.60
CA HIS A 131 23.71 -23.48 12.79
C HIS A 131 23.93 -24.89 13.34
N ALA A 132 23.23 -25.84 12.73
CA ALA A 132 23.63 -27.23 12.67
C ALA A 132 23.69 -27.59 11.19
N SER A 133 24.75 -28.31 10.82
CA SER A 133 25.17 -28.73 9.46
C SER A 133 26.07 -27.68 8.77
N ALA A 134 27.37 -27.90 8.57
CA ALA A 134 28.16 -29.13 8.54
C ALA A 134 29.50 -28.97 9.27
#